data_AF-A0A1H2BK17-F1
#
_entry.id   AF-A0A1H2BK17-F1
#
_cell.length_a   1.000
_cell.length_b   1.000
_cell.length_c   1.000
_cell.angle_alpha   90.00
_cell.angle_beta   90.00
_cell.angle_gamma   90.00
#
_symmetry.space_group_name_H-M   'P 1'
#
loop_
_entity.id
_entity.type
_entity.pdbx_description
1 polymer ?
#
loop_
_entity_poly.entity_id
_entity_poly.type
_entity_poly.pdbx_seq_one_letter_code
_entity_poly.pdbx_strand_id
1 'polypeptide(L)'
;MAEFGGEGIMLAGAGRALLLQLANPAVGRGVAEHSTFEGRPVNRLKGTLTYVYAIVYGTDEQVKEVRRRVNRAHVPVRRPDNAESPGYSAYDPALQLWVVATLYDTARTVIEKIYGPLDAGTADAMYRDYARLGTALQVPEGMWPQDRAAFGRYWDEQVATLQAGPAGIRVAHGLLYPKHTALWYRAIIPPARFLTAGFLPDRIRQDFGLPWNDRHERRFNSTMRMLSLTYPRLPRGIRHGLKDYLLGELDKDIRRNSRSAKRQGVSA
;
A
#
# COMPACT_ATOMS: atom_id res chain seq x y z
N MET A 1 2.10 15.28 7.40
CA MET A 1 2.67 14.47 6.28
C MET A 1 3.54 15.24 5.32
N ALA A 2 3.51 16.57 5.26
CA ALA A 2 4.15 17.32 4.18
C ALA A 2 5.64 16.99 3.98
N GLU A 3 6.36 16.62 5.05
CA GLU A 3 7.79 16.35 4.99
C GLU A 3 8.14 15.01 4.31
N PHE A 4 7.49 13.90 4.70
CA PHE A 4 7.90 12.55 4.30
C PHE A 4 6.97 11.80 3.36
N GLY A 5 5.73 12.24 3.18
CA GLY A 5 4.77 11.49 2.34
C GLY A 5 5.14 11.46 0.84
N GLY A 6 6.09 12.30 0.40
CA GLY A 6 6.59 12.33 -0.98
C GLY A 6 7.82 11.45 -1.21
N GLU A 7 8.35 10.80 -0.17
CA GLU A 7 9.61 10.06 -0.24
C GLU A 7 9.43 8.73 -0.99
N GLY A 8 10.09 8.58 -2.12
CA GLY A 8 10.12 7.36 -2.93
C GLY A 8 10.65 6.13 -2.19
N ILE A 9 11.34 6.31 -1.05
CA ILE A 9 11.79 5.19 -0.21
C ILE A 9 10.63 4.37 0.35
N MET A 10 9.41 4.92 0.36
CA MET A 10 8.19 4.16 0.68
C MET A 10 7.98 2.93 -0.20
N LEU A 11 8.53 2.92 -1.42
CA LEU A 11 8.52 1.70 -2.25
C LEU A 11 9.23 0.51 -1.60
N ALA A 12 10.22 0.74 -0.74
CA ALA A 12 10.91 -0.34 -0.02
C ALA A 12 9.95 -1.12 0.91
N GLY A 13 8.90 -0.47 1.41
CA GLY A 13 7.87 -1.07 2.25
C GLY A 13 6.63 -1.56 1.50
N ALA A 14 6.50 -1.28 0.19
CA ALA A 14 5.27 -1.57 -0.55
C ALA A 14 4.85 -3.05 -0.49
N GLY A 15 5.82 -3.97 -0.60
CA GLY A 15 5.54 -5.40 -0.46
C GLY A 15 5.12 -5.80 0.96
N ARG A 16 5.67 -5.15 2.00
CA ARG A 16 5.27 -5.39 3.40
C ARG A 16 3.81 -5.02 3.62
N ALA A 17 3.40 -3.81 3.25
CA ALA A 17 2.01 -3.37 3.37
C ALA A 17 1.07 -4.33 2.62
N LEU A 18 1.45 -4.74 1.42
CA LEU A 18 0.65 -5.65 0.61
C LEU A 18 0.51 -7.04 1.25
N LEU A 19 1.59 -7.62 1.77
CA LEU A 19 1.52 -8.92 2.43
C LEU A 19 0.73 -8.87 3.74
N LEU A 20 0.82 -7.78 4.51
CA LEU A 20 -0.03 -7.57 5.69
C LEU A 20 -1.52 -7.49 5.33
N GLN A 21 -1.84 -6.85 4.21
CA GLN A 21 -3.22 -6.83 3.68
C GLN A 21 -3.67 -8.23 3.26
N LEU A 22 -2.84 -8.97 2.51
CA LEU A 22 -3.15 -10.33 2.06
C LEU A 22 -3.21 -11.36 3.19
N ALA A 23 -2.58 -11.07 4.33
CA ALA A 23 -2.66 -11.90 5.53
C ALA A 23 -4.03 -11.86 6.20
N ASN A 24 -4.87 -10.87 5.87
CA ASN A 24 -6.28 -10.89 6.25
C ASN A 24 -7.06 -11.78 5.25
N PRO A 25 -7.73 -12.88 5.69
CA PRO A 25 -8.38 -13.82 4.77
C PRO A 25 -9.46 -13.22 3.87
N ALA A 26 -10.22 -12.23 4.35
CA ALA A 26 -11.26 -11.57 3.55
C ALA A 26 -10.64 -10.70 2.45
N VAL A 27 -9.60 -9.92 2.79
CA VAL A 27 -8.83 -9.14 1.81
C VAL A 27 -8.14 -10.06 0.81
N GLY A 28 -7.47 -11.11 1.29
CA GLY A 28 -6.78 -12.10 0.45
C GLY A 28 -7.70 -12.75 -0.59
N ARG A 29 -8.91 -13.15 -0.19
CA ARG A 29 -9.93 -13.69 -1.11
C ARG A 29 -10.45 -12.64 -2.09
N GLY A 30 -10.83 -11.46 -1.60
CA GLY A 30 -11.29 -10.37 -2.47
C GLY A 30 -10.26 -9.99 -3.54
N VAL A 31 -8.98 -10.04 -3.19
CA VAL A 31 -7.90 -9.84 -4.15
C VAL A 31 -7.76 -11.02 -5.12
N ALA A 32 -7.74 -12.25 -4.62
CA ALA A 32 -7.55 -13.45 -5.44
C ALA A 32 -8.67 -13.65 -6.48
N GLU A 33 -9.92 -13.35 -6.11
CA GLU A 33 -11.08 -13.65 -6.96
C GLU A 33 -11.43 -12.53 -7.95
N HIS A 34 -11.06 -11.28 -7.66
CA HIS A 34 -11.50 -10.12 -8.45
C HIS A 34 -10.38 -9.33 -9.10
N SER A 35 -9.12 -9.68 -8.83
CA SER A 35 -7.98 -9.01 -9.42
C SER A 35 -7.34 -9.93 -10.45
N THR A 36 -6.99 -9.38 -11.61
CA THR A 36 -6.07 -10.01 -12.58
C THR A 36 -4.63 -9.94 -12.05
N PHE A 37 -4.45 -10.36 -10.80
CA PHE A 37 -3.31 -10.05 -9.95
C PHE A 37 -2.01 -10.66 -10.47
N GLU A 38 -2.11 -11.80 -11.14
CA GLU A 38 -1.01 -12.49 -11.82
C GLU A 38 -0.58 -11.78 -13.11
N GLY A 39 -1.44 -10.94 -13.70
CA GLY A 39 -1.17 -10.29 -14.99
C GLY A 39 -0.68 -8.84 -14.91
N ARG A 40 -1.02 -8.09 -13.85
CA ARG A 40 -0.75 -6.62 -13.77
C ARG A 40 -0.44 -6.08 -12.35
N PRO A 41 0.45 -6.72 -11.56
CA PRO A 41 0.73 -6.30 -10.19
C PRO A 41 1.29 -4.87 -10.08
N VAL A 42 2.09 -4.47 -11.08
CA VAL A 42 2.64 -3.12 -11.20
C VAL A 42 1.55 -2.07 -11.36
N ASN A 43 0.47 -2.37 -12.10
CA ASN A 43 -0.62 -1.42 -12.30
C ASN A 43 -1.45 -1.25 -11.03
N ARG A 44 -1.60 -2.31 -10.22
CA ARG A 44 -2.24 -2.21 -8.91
C ARG A 44 -1.40 -1.35 -7.97
N LEU A 45 -0.09 -1.61 -7.87
CA LEU A 45 0.82 -0.81 -7.07
C LEU A 45 0.77 0.67 -7.48
N LYS A 46 0.83 0.95 -8.79
CA LYS A 46 0.63 2.30 -9.33
C LYS A 46 -0.71 2.89 -8.88
N GLY A 47 -1.81 2.16 -9.02
CA GLY A 47 -3.14 2.62 -8.61
C GLY A 47 -3.22 3.00 -7.13
N THR A 48 -2.69 2.16 -6.23
CA THR A 48 -2.63 2.44 -4.79
C THR A 48 -1.75 3.65 -4.49
N LEU A 49 -0.56 3.75 -5.09
CA LEU A 49 0.34 4.88 -4.87
C LEU A 49 -0.22 6.18 -5.43
N THR A 50 -0.81 6.16 -6.62
CA THR A 50 -1.50 7.32 -7.21
C THR A 50 -2.64 7.77 -6.31
N TYR A 51 -3.41 6.85 -5.73
CA TYR A 51 -4.44 7.17 -4.75
C TYR A 51 -3.84 7.86 -3.52
N VAL A 52 -2.85 7.23 -2.86
CA VAL A 52 -2.18 7.78 -1.67
C VAL A 52 -1.62 9.19 -1.95
N TYR A 53 -0.85 9.35 -3.04
CA TYR A 53 -0.25 10.63 -3.37
C TYR A 53 -1.29 11.69 -3.75
N ALA A 54 -2.38 11.33 -4.44
CA ALA A 54 -3.43 12.28 -4.78
C ALA A 54 -4.20 12.75 -3.52
N ILE A 55 -4.49 11.86 -2.57
CA ILE A 55 -5.15 12.26 -1.31
C ILE A 55 -4.27 13.20 -0.48
N VAL A 56 -2.95 12.99 -0.46
CA VAL A 56 -2.03 13.77 0.39
C VAL A 56 -1.52 15.04 -0.28
N TYR A 57 -1.28 15.02 -1.60
CA TYR A 57 -0.60 16.10 -2.34
C TYR A 57 -1.36 16.59 -3.57
N GLY A 58 -2.45 15.92 -3.94
CA GLY A 58 -3.19 16.23 -5.16
C GLY A 58 -4.12 17.43 -5.00
N THR A 59 -4.62 17.90 -6.14
CA THR A 59 -5.73 18.87 -6.19
C THR A 59 -7.07 18.19 -5.89
N ASP A 60 -8.10 18.97 -5.58
CA ASP A 60 -9.47 18.44 -5.39
C ASP A 60 -9.97 17.63 -6.60
N GLU A 61 -9.60 18.04 -7.81
CA GLU A 61 -9.93 17.32 -9.04
C GLU A 61 -9.23 15.94 -9.09
N GLN A 62 -7.95 15.88 -8.72
CA GLN A 62 -7.21 14.63 -8.63
C GLN A 62 -7.77 13.72 -7.54
N VAL A 63 -8.10 14.26 -6.37
CA VAL A 63 -8.76 13.54 -5.27
C VAL A 63 -10.08 12.94 -5.75
N LYS A 64 -10.93 13.73 -6.41
CA LYS A 64 -12.23 13.28 -6.95
C LYS A 64 -12.04 12.16 -7.97
N GLU A 65 -11.05 12.28 -8.86
CA GLU A 65 -10.78 11.28 -9.89
C GLU A 65 -10.28 9.96 -9.28
N VAL A 66 -9.33 9.98 -8.34
CA VAL A 66 -8.84 8.74 -7.72
C VAL A 66 -9.92 8.06 -6.87
N ARG A 67 -10.77 8.84 -6.19
CA ARG A 67 -11.95 8.31 -5.47
C ARG A 67 -12.92 7.63 -6.42
N ARG A 68 -13.18 8.24 -7.58
CA ARG A 68 -14.02 7.64 -8.63
C ARG A 68 -13.42 6.33 -9.17
N ARG A 69 -12.10 6.31 -9.42
CA ARG A 69 -11.38 5.11 -9.92
C ARG A 69 -11.42 3.98 -8.90
N VAL A 70 -11.09 4.23 -7.63
CA VAL A 70 -11.08 3.20 -6.59
C VAL A 70 -12.49 2.66 -6.33
N ASN A 71 -13.51 3.54 -6.28
CA ASN A 71 -14.89 3.11 -6.12
C ASN A 71 -15.31 2.18 -7.25
N ARG A 72 -15.05 2.54 -8.51
CA ARG A 72 -15.34 1.67 -9.65
C ARG A 72 -14.64 0.32 -9.55
N ALA A 73 -13.38 0.31 -9.10
CA ALA A 73 -12.62 -0.93 -8.92
C ALA A 73 -13.14 -1.78 -7.74
N HIS A 74 -13.71 -1.16 -6.70
CA HIS A 74 -14.28 -1.83 -5.54
C HIS A 74 -15.69 -2.36 -5.76
N VAL A 75 -16.49 -1.78 -6.68
CA VAL A 75 -17.85 -2.24 -7.01
C VAL A 75 -17.97 -3.76 -7.15
N PRO A 76 -17.14 -4.45 -7.98
CA PRO A 76 -17.28 -5.90 -8.16
C PRO A 76 -16.71 -6.73 -7.01
N VAL A 77 -15.93 -6.16 -6.09
CA VAL A 77 -15.17 -6.91 -5.08
C VAL A 77 -16.04 -7.18 -3.86
N ARG A 78 -16.93 -8.16 -4.01
CA ARG A 78 -17.81 -8.63 -2.94
C ARG A 78 -18.28 -10.06 -3.16
N ARG A 79 -18.48 -10.77 -2.06
CA ARG A 79 -19.12 -12.09 -2.00
C ARG A 79 -20.01 -12.16 -0.76
N PRO A 80 -21.22 -12.75 -0.87
CA PRO A 80 -22.01 -13.07 0.32
C PRO A 80 -21.32 -14.19 1.12
N ASP A 81 -21.73 -14.33 2.37
CA ASP A 81 -21.35 -15.46 3.22
C ASP A 81 -21.78 -16.78 2.57
N ASN A 82 -20.99 -17.84 2.76
CA ASN A 82 -21.35 -19.20 2.37
C ASN A 82 -20.93 -20.22 3.44
N ALA A 83 -21.28 -21.49 3.24
CA ALA A 83 -21.01 -22.55 4.20
C ALA A 83 -19.52 -22.79 4.50
N GLU A 84 -18.64 -22.42 3.57
CA GLU A 84 -17.19 -22.67 3.67
C GLU A 84 -16.43 -21.46 4.21
N SER A 85 -17.00 -20.25 4.11
CA SER A 85 -16.28 -19.02 4.43
C SER A 85 -17.20 -17.81 4.63
N PRO A 86 -16.85 -16.88 5.53
CA PRO A 86 -17.55 -15.60 5.65
C PRO A 86 -17.51 -14.83 4.33
N GLY A 87 -18.44 -13.94 4.10
CA GLY A 87 -18.45 -13.04 2.96
C GLY A 87 -17.37 -11.99 3.07
N TYR A 88 -17.30 -11.14 2.06
CA TYR A 88 -16.45 -9.96 2.09
C TYR A 88 -16.99 -8.88 1.17
N SER A 89 -16.59 -7.64 1.44
CA SER A 89 -16.86 -6.50 0.58
C SER A 89 -15.69 -5.53 0.65
N ALA A 90 -15.26 -4.98 -0.50
CA ALA A 90 -14.29 -3.88 -0.50
C ALA A 90 -14.86 -2.56 0.07
N TYR A 91 -16.16 -2.54 0.41
CA TYR A 91 -16.85 -1.47 1.14
C TYR A 91 -17.02 -1.78 2.63
N ASP A 92 -16.50 -2.90 3.12
CA ASP A 92 -16.47 -3.17 4.57
C ASP A 92 -15.51 -2.17 5.24
N PRO A 93 -16.00 -1.29 6.13
CA PRO A 93 -15.19 -0.26 6.75
C PRO A 93 -14.10 -0.83 7.66
N ALA A 94 -14.28 -2.03 8.25
CA ALA A 94 -13.25 -2.69 9.05
C ALA A 94 -12.09 -3.19 8.16
N LEU A 95 -12.38 -3.74 6.99
CA LEU A 95 -11.36 -4.16 6.04
C LEU A 95 -10.63 -2.96 5.43
N GLN A 96 -11.34 -1.87 5.14
CA GLN A 96 -10.73 -0.63 4.67
C GLN A 96 -9.84 0.01 5.75
N LEU A 97 -10.29 0.02 7.01
CA LEU A 97 -9.47 0.45 8.15
C LEU A 97 -8.18 -0.36 8.22
N TRP A 98 -8.26 -1.70 8.11
CA TRP A 98 -7.08 -2.56 8.11
C TRP A 98 -6.11 -2.18 6.97
N VAL A 99 -6.63 -2.02 5.74
CA VAL A 99 -5.81 -1.61 4.59
C VAL A 99 -5.07 -0.30 4.87
N VAL A 100 -5.75 0.73 5.38
CA VAL A 100 -5.13 2.03 5.69
C VAL A 100 -4.13 1.91 6.83
N ALA A 101 -4.45 1.14 7.87
CA ALA A 101 -3.56 0.88 9.01
C ALA A 101 -2.23 0.26 8.56
N THR A 102 -2.27 -0.72 7.64
CA THR A 102 -1.02 -1.30 7.08
C THR A 102 -0.19 -0.29 6.31
N LEU A 103 -0.81 0.70 5.65
CA LEU A 103 -0.09 1.77 4.96
C LEU A 103 0.59 2.71 5.97
N TYR A 104 -0.14 3.12 7.02
CA TYR A 104 0.41 3.97 8.07
C TYR A 104 1.61 3.31 8.76
N ASP A 105 1.42 2.10 9.30
CA ASP A 105 2.47 1.43 10.06
C ASP A 105 3.69 1.10 9.18
N THR A 106 3.47 0.71 7.92
CA THR A 106 4.57 0.49 6.97
C THR A 106 5.33 1.78 6.70
N ALA A 107 4.64 2.88 6.45
CA ALA A 107 5.29 4.15 6.18
C ALA A 107 6.08 4.63 7.40
N ARG A 108 5.50 4.57 8.60
CA ARG A 108 6.19 4.90 9.85
C ARG A 108 7.44 4.04 10.02
N THR A 109 7.31 2.72 9.86
CA THR A 109 8.42 1.77 9.98
C THR A 109 9.56 2.10 9.01
N VAL A 110 9.25 2.37 7.74
CA VAL A 110 10.29 2.67 6.74
C VAL A 110 10.91 4.04 7.00
N ILE A 111 10.12 5.07 7.30
CA ILE A 111 10.63 6.41 7.62
C ILE A 111 11.55 6.37 8.82
N GLU A 112 11.15 5.70 9.91
CA GLU A 112 11.96 5.63 11.13
C GLU A 112 13.28 4.85 10.90
N LYS A 113 13.29 3.84 10.01
CA LYS A 113 14.53 3.16 9.63
C LYS A 113 15.49 4.04 8.82
N ILE A 114 15.00 5.06 8.13
CA ILE A 114 15.79 5.91 7.23
C ILE A 114 16.22 7.21 7.91
N TYR A 115 15.30 7.84 8.63
CA TYR A 115 15.48 9.16 9.23
C TYR A 115 15.67 9.12 10.75
N GLY A 116 15.51 7.95 11.37
CA GLY A 116 15.47 7.81 12.83
C GLY A 116 14.07 8.05 13.41
N PRO A 117 13.91 7.93 14.73
CA PRO A 117 12.62 8.12 15.40
C PRO A 117 12.01 9.48 15.08
N LEU A 118 10.71 9.50 14.77
CA LEU A 118 9.98 10.75 14.56
C LEU A 118 9.76 11.47 15.89
N ASP A 119 9.89 12.79 15.89
CA ASP A 119 9.40 13.60 17.01
C ASP A 119 7.88 13.49 17.13
N ALA A 120 7.35 13.79 18.33
CA ALA A 120 5.94 13.61 18.62
C ALA A 120 5.02 14.42 17.67
N GLY A 121 5.39 15.66 17.34
CA GLY A 121 4.60 16.53 16.48
C GLY A 121 4.53 15.99 15.05
N THR A 122 5.66 15.55 14.50
CA THR A 122 5.73 14.92 13.18
C THR A 122 5.01 13.58 13.13
N ALA A 123 5.15 12.76 14.18
CA ALA A 123 4.44 11.48 14.29
C ALA A 123 2.91 11.68 14.33
N ASP A 124 2.42 12.66 15.10
CA ASP A 124 0.99 12.99 15.18
C ASP A 124 0.47 13.59 13.87
N ALA A 125 1.26 14.44 13.20
CA ALA A 125 0.90 14.97 11.89
C ALA A 125 0.81 13.87 10.84
N MET A 126 1.77 12.94 10.82
CA MET A 126 1.73 11.76 9.95
C MET A 126 0.48 10.90 10.24
N TYR A 127 0.16 10.71 11.52
CA TYR A 127 -1.01 9.93 11.92
C TYR A 127 -2.33 10.53 11.42
N ARG A 128 -2.54 11.84 11.61
CA ARG A 128 -3.76 12.54 11.16
C ARG A 128 -3.98 12.46 9.66
N ASP A 129 -2.92 12.50 8.88
CA ASP A 129 -3.08 12.44 7.42
C ASP A 129 -3.41 11.02 6.92
N TYR A 130 -3.02 9.96 7.64
CA TYR A 130 -3.48 8.60 7.33
C TYR A 130 -4.94 8.41 7.71
N ALA A 131 -5.43 9.09 8.77
CA ALA A 131 -6.85 9.16 9.07
C ALA A 131 -7.65 9.73 7.88
N ARG A 132 -7.17 10.82 7.25
CA ARG A 132 -7.77 11.41 6.04
C ARG A 132 -7.80 10.43 4.87
N LEU A 133 -6.75 9.62 4.72
CA LEU A 133 -6.69 8.57 3.70
C LEU A 133 -7.76 7.50 3.92
N GLY A 134 -8.00 7.10 5.18
CA GLY A 134 -9.10 6.22 5.56
C GLY A 134 -10.46 6.80 5.20
N THR A 135 -10.73 8.06 5.60
CA THR A 135 -12.00 8.73 5.29
C THR A 135 -12.23 8.88 3.79
N ALA A 136 -11.17 9.15 3.02
CA ALA A 136 -11.25 9.21 1.56
C ALA A 136 -11.62 7.86 0.93
N LEU A 137 -11.27 6.74 1.58
CA LEU A 137 -11.64 5.37 1.22
C LEU A 137 -13.02 4.95 1.71
N GLN A 138 -13.72 5.81 2.47
CA GLN A 138 -15.04 5.59 3.08
C GLN A 138 -15.03 4.94 4.47
N VAL A 139 -13.86 4.86 5.13
CA VAL A 139 -13.81 4.54 6.56
C VAL A 139 -14.50 5.68 7.32
N PRO A 140 -15.50 5.39 8.19
CA PRO A 140 -16.10 6.42 9.03
C PRO A 140 -15.05 7.09 9.90
N GLU A 141 -15.10 8.42 10.05
CA GLU A 141 -14.07 9.20 10.76
C GLU A 141 -13.84 8.70 12.20
N GLY A 142 -14.92 8.33 12.91
CA GLY A 142 -14.83 7.79 14.27
C GLY A 142 -14.29 6.36 14.39
N MET A 143 -14.03 5.67 13.27
CA MET A 143 -13.49 4.31 13.27
C MET A 143 -11.96 4.28 13.23
N TRP A 144 -11.32 5.35 12.75
CA TRP A 144 -9.87 5.48 12.88
C TRP A 144 -9.50 5.63 14.36
N PRO A 145 -8.48 4.92 14.89
CA PRO A 145 -8.16 5.01 16.30
C PRO A 145 -7.86 6.46 16.72
N GLN A 146 -8.33 6.87 17.88
CA GLN A 146 -8.32 8.28 18.29
C GLN A 146 -6.91 8.90 18.33
N ASP A 147 -5.93 8.11 18.74
CA ASP A 147 -4.54 8.52 18.86
C ASP A 147 -3.58 7.35 18.53
N ARG A 148 -2.27 7.64 18.54
CA ARG A 148 -1.24 6.64 18.25
C ARG A 148 -1.18 5.50 19.26
N ALA A 149 -1.60 5.72 20.51
CA ALA A 149 -1.62 4.66 21.52
C ALA A 149 -2.81 3.70 21.30
N ALA A 150 -3.97 4.24 20.96
CA ALA A 150 -5.13 3.47 20.51
C ALA A 150 -4.82 2.70 19.22
N PHE A 151 -4.10 3.32 18.29
CA PHE A 151 -3.61 2.64 17.10
C PHE A 151 -2.70 1.46 17.45
N GLY A 152 -1.75 1.64 18.38
CA GLY A 152 -0.86 0.56 18.82
C GLY A 152 -1.63 -0.65 19.33
N ARG A 153 -2.64 -0.45 20.19
CA ARG A 153 -3.51 -1.54 20.68
C ARG A 153 -4.26 -2.23 19.55
N TYR A 154 -4.93 -1.46 18.69
CA TYR A 154 -5.62 -1.99 17.52
C TYR A 154 -4.67 -2.81 16.62
N TRP A 155 -3.47 -2.27 16.35
CA TRP A 155 -2.48 -2.91 15.51
C TRP A 155 -2.01 -4.24 16.09
N ASP A 156 -1.68 -4.28 17.37
CA ASP A 156 -1.20 -5.47 18.05
C ASP A 156 -2.28 -6.56 18.08
N GLU A 157 -3.54 -6.20 18.35
CA GLU A 157 -4.69 -7.13 18.31
C GLU A 157 -4.90 -7.72 16.91
N GLN A 158 -4.85 -6.89 15.87
CA GLN A 158 -4.99 -7.36 14.49
C GLN A 158 -3.80 -8.27 14.12
N VAL A 159 -2.57 -7.83 14.36
CA VAL A 159 -1.36 -8.60 14.02
C VAL A 159 -1.28 -9.92 14.79
N ALA A 160 -1.79 -9.99 16.01
CA ALA A 160 -1.88 -11.23 16.78
C ALA A 160 -2.83 -12.26 16.14
N THR A 161 -3.91 -11.80 15.48
CA THR A 161 -4.97 -12.65 14.94
C THR A 161 -4.89 -12.91 13.43
N LEU A 162 -4.09 -12.13 12.68
CA LEU A 162 -3.88 -12.32 11.24
C LEU A 162 -3.45 -13.75 10.92
N GLN A 163 -3.91 -14.34 9.83
CA GLN A 163 -3.34 -15.62 9.39
C GLN A 163 -3.57 -15.72 7.90
N ALA A 164 -2.49 -15.79 7.11
CA ALA A 164 -2.65 -15.76 5.67
C ALA A 164 -3.38 -17.04 5.21
N GLY A 165 -4.55 -16.86 4.62
CA GLY A 165 -5.30 -17.96 4.00
C GLY A 165 -4.68 -18.37 2.66
N PRO A 166 -5.05 -19.56 2.13
CA PRO A 166 -4.52 -20.07 0.85
C PRO A 166 -4.67 -19.09 -0.32
N ALA A 167 -5.75 -18.32 -0.38
CA ALA A 167 -5.97 -17.31 -1.41
C ALA A 167 -4.91 -16.21 -1.36
N GLY A 168 -4.66 -15.64 -0.18
CA GLY A 168 -3.64 -14.60 0.02
C GLY A 168 -2.22 -15.12 -0.27
N ILE A 169 -1.92 -16.35 0.14
CA ILE A 169 -0.63 -17.01 -0.12
C ILE A 169 -0.40 -17.20 -1.63
N ARG A 170 -1.39 -17.71 -2.37
CA ARG A 170 -1.28 -17.88 -3.84
C ARG A 170 -0.99 -16.57 -4.54
N VAL A 171 -1.75 -15.53 -4.16
CA VAL A 171 -1.60 -14.17 -4.68
C VAL A 171 -0.20 -13.63 -4.40
N ALA A 172 0.26 -13.73 -3.15
CA ALA A 172 1.60 -13.31 -2.75
C ALA A 172 2.70 -14.08 -3.52
N HIS A 173 2.54 -15.39 -3.68
CA HIS A 173 3.50 -16.21 -4.41
C HIS A 173 3.59 -15.79 -5.89
N GLY A 174 2.46 -15.53 -6.55
CA GLY A 174 2.41 -15.03 -7.93
C GLY A 174 3.15 -13.69 -8.11
N LEU A 175 3.11 -12.81 -7.10
CA LEU A 175 3.86 -11.55 -7.11
C LEU A 175 5.36 -11.72 -6.95
N LEU A 176 5.75 -12.53 -5.95
CA LEU A 176 7.11 -12.63 -5.44
C LEU A 176 7.94 -13.61 -6.28
N TYR A 177 7.29 -14.53 -6.98
CA TYR A 177 7.88 -15.57 -7.81
C TYR A 177 7.19 -15.65 -9.18
N PRO A 178 7.20 -14.56 -9.97
CA PRO A 178 6.54 -14.51 -11.27
C PRO A 178 7.23 -15.45 -12.28
N LYS A 179 6.48 -16.37 -12.90
CA LYS A 179 7.04 -17.33 -13.88
C LYS A 179 7.24 -16.70 -15.27
N HIS A 180 6.27 -15.90 -15.74
CA HIS A 180 6.28 -15.28 -17.07
C HIS A 180 6.15 -13.76 -16.93
N THR A 181 7.29 -13.06 -16.88
CA THR A 181 7.32 -11.60 -16.69
C THR A 181 8.48 -10.97 -17.45
N ALA A 182 8.38 -9.66 -17.67
CA ALA A 182 9.41 -8.88 -18.35
C ALA A 182 10.76 -8.94 -17.61
N LEU A 183 11.86 -8.89 -18.35
CA LEU A 183 13.23 -9.01 -17.80
C LEU A 183 13.52 -7.97 -16.71
N TRP A 184 13.06 -6.74 -16.87
CA TRP A 184 13.23 -5.69 -15.88
C TRP A 184 12.54 -6.02 -14.54
N TYR A 185 11.39 -6.71 -14.58
CA TYR A 185 10.68 -7.11 -13.36
C TYR A 185 11.45 -8.23 -12.64
N ARG A 186 12.05 -9.17 -13.39
CA ARG A 186 12.93 -10.21 -12.82
C ARG A 186 14.15 -9.63 -12.11
N ALA A 187 14.65 -8.47 -12.54
CA ALA A 187 15.76 -7.79 -11.89
C ALA A 187 15.36 -7.10 -10.56
N ILE A 188 14.16 -6.53 -10.49
CA ILE A 188 13.69 -5.76 -9.32
C ILE A 188 13.10 -6.66 -8.23
N ILE A 189 12.54 -7.82 -8.58
CA ILE A 189 11.82 -8.65 -7.62
C ILE A 189 12.68 -9.26 -6.51
N PRO A 190 13.89 -9.79 -6.76
CA PRO A 190 14.72 -10.33 -5.68
C PRO A 190 15.02 -9.34 -4.54
N PRO A 191 15.49 -8.10 -4.78
CA PRO A 191 15.68 -7.13 -3.71
C PRO A 191 14.35 -6.69 -3.07
N ALA A 192 13.28 -6.51 -3.86
CA ALA A 192 11.97 -6.16 -3.31
C ALA A 192 11.43 -7.25 -2.35
N ARG A 193 11.58 -8.53 -2.72
CA ARG A 193 11.23 -9.68 -1.88
C ARG A 193 12.08 -9.74 -0.62
N PHE A 194 13.38 -9.49 -0.72
CA PHE A 194 14.27 -9.43 0.44
C PHE A 194 13.87 -8.35 1.44
N LEU A 195 13.61 -7.13 0.96
CA LEU A 195 13.13 -6.03 1.80
C LEU A 195 11.77 -6.37 2.41
N THR A 196 10.84 -6.87 1.61
CA THR A 196 9.51 -7.29 2.06
C THR A 196 9.61 -8.29 3.21
N ALA A 197 10.45 -9.32 3.08
CA ALA A 197 10.68 -10.30 4.13
C ALA A 197 11.26 -9.64 5.39
N GLY A 198 12.30 -8.81 5.27
CA GLY A 198 12.94 -8.15 6.42
C GLY A 198 12.06 -7.13 7.15
N PHE A 199 11.04 -6.59 6.48
CA PHE A 199 10.07 -5.66 7.09
C PHE A 199 8.86 -6.37 7.73
N LEU A 200 8.60 -7.62 7.41
CA LEU A 200 7.45 -8.36 7.94
C LEU A 200 7.71 -8.91 9.35
N PRO A 201 6.67 -8.98 10.21
CA PRO A 201 6.73 -9.81 11.42
C PRO A 201 7.01 -11.28 11.10
N ASP A 202 7.73 -11.97 11.97
CA ASP A 202 8.23 -13.34 11.73
C ASP A 202 7.11 -14.33 11.37
N ARG A 203 5.99 -14.30 12.10
CA ARG A 203 4.85 -15.20 11.86
C ARG A 203 4.24 -15.00 10.48
N ILE A 204 4.01 -13.75 10.07
CA ILE A 204 3.43 -13.42 8.77
C ILE A 204 4.42 -13.75 7.64
N ARG A 205 5.72 -13.55 7.90
CA ARG A 205 6.79 -13.96 6.98
C ARG A 205 6.76 -15.48 6.73
N GLN A 206 6.53 -16.27 7.78
CA GLN A 206 6.40 -17.73 7.70
C GLN A 206 5.14 -18.15 6.94
N ASP A 207 3.99 -17.52 7.18
CA ASP A 207 2.75 -17.78 6.43
C ASP A 207 2.95 -17.68 4.91
N PHE A 208 3.76 -16.72 4.45
CA PHE A 208 4.08 -16.52 3.03
C PHE A 208 5.28 -17.34 2.53
N GLY A 209 5.85 -18.23 3.35
CA GLY A 209 6.97 -19.08 2.97
C GLY A 209 8.23 -18.29 2.62
N LEU A 210 8.48 -17.18 3.32
CA LEU A 210 9.66 -16.34 3.12
C LEU A 210 10.76 -16.74 4.13
N PRO A 211 11.77 -17.54 3.73
CA PRO A 211 12.78 -18.01 4.65
C PRO A 211 13.60 -16.83 5.19
N TRP A 212 13.89 -16.86 6.49
CA TRP A 212 14.69 -15.85 7.17
C TRP A 212 15.62 -16.50 8.18
N ASN A 213 16.85 -16.01 8.23
CA ASN A 213 17.87 -16.50 9.16
C ASN A 213 18.77 -15.33 9.56
N ASP A 214 19.68 -15.54 10.50
CA ASP A 214 20.53 -14.47 11.04
C ASP A 214 21.40 -13.78 9.96
N ARG A 215 21.75 -14.50 8.87
CA ARG A 215 22.50 -13.90 7.76
C ARG A 215 21.61 -12.93 6.99
N HIS A 216 20.34 -13.27 6.76
CA HIS A 216 19.38 -12.34 6.17
C HIS A 216 19.19 -11.11 7.06
N GLU A 217 19.04 -11.32 8.37
CA GLU A 217 18.86 -10.25 9.36
C GLU A 217 20.04 -9.27 9.35
N ARG A 218 21.28 -9.78 9.45
CA ARG A 218 22.49 -8.93 9.36
C ARG A 218 22.59 -8.16 8.06
N ARG A 219 22.27 -8.79 6.93
CA ARG A 219 22.28 -8.13 5.60
C ARG A 219 21.18 -7.06 5.51
N PHE A 220 20.00 -7.31 6.08
CA PHE A 220 18.90 -6.37 6.09
C PHE A 220 19.26 -5.14 6.91
N ASN A 221 19.75 -5.33 8.14
CA ASN A 221 20.21 -4.23 8.99
C ASN A 221 21.35 -3.43 8.36
N SER A 222 22.28 -4.09 7.67
CA SER A 222 23.36 -3.42 6.92
C SER A 222 22.81 -2.60 5.74
N THR A 223 21.83 -3.15 5.02
CA THR A 223 21.16 -2.46 3.90
C THR A 223 20.37 -1.25 4.40
N MET A 224 19.64 -1.38 5.51
CA MET A 224 18.89 -0.28 6.12
C MET A 224 19.83 0.82 6.61
N ARG A 225 20.96 0.45 7.24
CA ARG A 225 22.01 1.41 7.63
C ARG A 225 22.63 2.13 6.44
N MET A 226 22.88 1.43 5.34
CA MET A 226 23.40 2.05 4.12
C MET A 226 22.37 3.00 3.52
N LEU A 227 21.08 2.62 3.48
CA LEU A 227 20.01 3.47 2.97
C LEU A 227 19.75 4.69 3.86
N SER A 228 19.80 4.55 5.18
CA SER A 228 19.65 5.68 6.11
C SER A 228 20.77 6.72 5.96
N LEU A 229 21.97 6.28 5.54
CA LEU A 229 23.06 7.20 5.21
C LEU A 229 22.90 7.79 3.80
N THR A 230 22.60 6.98 2.80
CA THR A 230 22.67 7.42 1.40
C THR A 230 21.40 8.12 0.92
N TYR A 231 20.22 7.64 1.32
CA TYR A 231 18.94 8.14 0.81
C TYR A 231 18.66 9.62 1.17
N PRO A 232 18.83 10.08 2.43
CA PRO A 232 18.58 11.48 2.78
C PRO A 232 19.45 12.49 2.02
N ARG A 233 20.61 12.05 1.53
CA ARG A 233 21.57 12.86 0.76
C ARG A 233 21.17 13.01 -0.71
N LEU A 234 20.18 12.24 -1.19
CA LEU A 234 19.70 12.37 -2.56
C LEU A 234 18.95 13.70 -2.76
N PRO A 235 19.12 14.36 -3.92
CA PRO A 235 18.33 15.53 -4.28
C PRO A 235 16.83 15.27 -4.16
N ARG A 236 16.08 16.27 -3.68
CA ARG A 236 14.61 16.19 -3.48
C ARG A 236 13.88 15.75 -4.76
N GLY A 237 14.32 16.17 -5.94
CA GLY A 237 13.72 15.75 -7.22
C GLY A 237 13.81 14.25 -7.48
N ILE A 238 14.88 13.58 -7.03
CA ILE A 238 15.00 12.12 -7.11
C ILE A 238 14.11 11.47 -6.05
N ARG A 239 14.18 11.97 -4.82
CA ARG A 239 13.38 11.44 -3.70
C ARG A 239 11.89 11.53 -3.97
N HIS A 240 11.42 12.61 -4.59
CA HIS A 240 9.99 12.85 -4.86
C HIS A 240 9.54 12.48 -6.27
N GLY A 241 10.46 12.05 -7.14
CA GLY A 241 10.20 11.82 -8.56
C GLY A 241 9.08 10.83 -8.83
N LEU A 242 8.91 9.80 -8.00
CA LEU A 242 7.80 8.85 -8.14
C LEU A 242 6.44 9.52 -7.93
N LYS A 243 6.31 10.31 -6.87
CA LYS A 243 5.08 11.05 -6.56
C LYS A 243 4.78 12.05 -7.67
N ASP A 244 5.78 12.82 -8.10
CA ASP A 244 5.63 13.80 -9.19
C ASP A 244 5.23 13.12 -10.51
N TYR A 245 5.85 11.99 -10.84
CA TYR A 245 5.51 11.19 -12.02
C TYR A 245 4.06 10.70 -11.99
N LEU A 246 3.61 10.09 -10.88
CA LEU A 246 2.26 9.52 -10.78
C LEU A 246 1.17 10.60 -10.78
N LEU A 247 1.40 11.73 -10.12
CA LEU A 247 0.47 12.87 -10.16
C LEU A 247 0.41 13.52 -11.54
N GLY A 248 1.56 13.61 -12.23
CA GLY A 248 1.61 14.08 -13.62
C GLY A 248 0.92 13.13 -14.60
N GLU A 249 1.03 11.81 -14.40
CA GLU A 249 0.30 10.80 -15.19
C GLU A 249 -1.21 10.93 -14.97
N LEU A 250 -1.65 11.14 -13.72
CA LEU A 250 -3.04 11.37 -13.36
C LEU A 250 -3.63 12.64 -14.01
N ASP A 251 -2.89 13.75 -13.98
CA ASP A 251 -3.32 15.02 -14.60
C ASP A 251 -3.49 14.86 -16.13
N LYS A 252 -2.55 14.17 -16.79
CA LYS A 252 -2.67 13.86 -18.24
C LYS A 252 -3.93 13.04 -18.55
N ASP A 253 -4.24 12.04 -17.73
CA ASP A 253 -5.45 11.24 -17.89
C ASP A 253 -6.73 12.06 -17.73
N ILE A 254 -6.79 12.92 -16.69
CA ILE A 254 -7.93 13.81 -16.44
C ILE A 254 -8.16 14.71 -17.64
N ARG A 255 -7.12 15.39 -18.13
CA ARG A 255 -7.21 16.28 -19.30
C ARG A 255 -7.67 15.54 -20.56
N ARG A 256 -7.18 14.32 -20.79
CA ARG A 256 -7.58 13.48 -21.93
C ARG A 256 -9.07 13.13 -21.86
N ASN A 257 -9.56 12.73 -20.69
CA ASN A 257 -10.96 12.36 -20.48
C ASN A 257 -11.89 13.57 -20.67
N SER A 258 -11.52 14.74 -20.15
CA SER A 258 -12.29 15.98 -20.32
C SER A 258 -12.37 16.43 -21.78
N ARG A 259 -11.29 16.25 -22.56
CA ARG A 259 -11.31 16.51 -24.01
C ARG A 259 -12.19 15.52 -24.78
N SER A 260 -12.19 14.24 -24.40
CA SER A 260 -13.05 13.22 -25.01
C SER A 260 -14.52 13.50 -24.76
N ALA A 261 -14.89 13.87 -23.52
CA ALA A 261 -16.26 14.23 -23.16
C ALA A 261 -16.75 15.46 -23.94
N LYS A 262 -15.91 16.50 -24.09
CA LYS A 262 -16.25 17.68 -24.91
C LYS A 262 -16.48 17.34 -26.38
N ARG A 263 -15.68 16.43 -26.97
CA ARG A 263 -15.86 16.00 -28.36
C ARG A 263 -17.16 15.20 -28.58
N GLN A 264 -17.54 14.36 -27.62
CA GLN A 264 -18.79 13.59 -27.71
C GLN A 264 -20.04 14.48 -27.51
N GLY A 265 -19.94 15.52 -26.68
CA GLY A 265 -21.04 16.48 -26.47
C GLY A 265 -21.23 17.52 -27.58
N VAL A 266 -20.29 17.65 -28.53
CA VAL A 266 -20.43 18.52 -29.72
C VAL A 266 -21.02 17.75 -30.93
N SER A 267 -21.19 16.43 -30.79
CA SER A 267 -21.76 15.54 -31.82
C SER A 267 -23.22 15.14 -31.55
N ALA A 268 -23.86 15.75 -30.55
CA ALA A 268 -25.27 15.56 -30.20
C ALA A 268 -26.04 16.85 -30.42
#